data_AF-A0A928G003-F1
#
_entry.id   AF-A0A928G003-F1
#
_cell.length_a   1.000
_cell.length_b   1.000
_cell.length_c   1.000
_cell.angle_alpha   90.00
_cell.angle_beta   90.00
_cell.angle_gamma   90.00
#
_symmetry.space_group_name_H-M   'P 1'
#
loop_
_entity.id
_entity.type
_entity.pdbx_description
1 polymer ?
#
loop_
_entity_poly.entity_id
_entity_poly.type
_entity_poly.pdbx_seq_one_letter_code
_entity_poly.pdbx_strand_id
1 'polypeptide(L)'
;MRKLKKVYVRSCQFAPSIEVYSIDEAFLDLRGITNIDFDQYAKHISAQCWKMTSIPVSVGIAPTKTLAKIASKLCKQYPKLRGGCYMHRPQDIEKVLRKYPIEDVWGIGR
;
A
#
# COMPACT_ATOMS: atom_id res chain seq x y z
N MET A 1 9.71 -15.52 11.32
CA MET A 1 10.02 -14.23 12.00
C MET A 1 11.19 -13.42 11.42
N ARG A 2 12.35 -13.99 11.07
CA ARG A 2 13.52 -13.19 10.58
C ARG A 2 13.30 -12.42 9.26
N LYS A 3 12.50 -12.94 8.32
CA LYS A 3 12.24 -12.30 7.01
C LYS A 3 11.31 -11.08 7.12
N LEU A 4 10.29 -11.13 7.98
CA LEU A 4 9.35 -10.02 8.20
C LEU A 4 10.02 -8.79 8.80
N LYS A 5 10.91 -8.97 9.80
CA LYS A 5 11.73 -7.87 10.33
C LYS A 5 12.57 -7.17 9.24
N LYS A 6 13.04 -7.91 8.23
CA LYS A 6 13.78 -7.32 7.09
C LYS A 6 12.88 -6.47 6.19
N VAL A 7 11.61 -6.83 6.01
CA VAL A 7 10.63 -6.00 5.29
C VAL A 7 10.50 -4.65 5.99
N TYR A 8 10.23 -4.65 7.31
CA TYR A 8 10.05 -3.41 8.09
C TYR A 8 11.27 -2.49 8.08
N VAL A 9 12.46 -3.04 8.38
CA VAL A 9 13.72 -2.25 8.42
C VAL A 9 14.01 -1.60 7.06
N ARG A 10 13.60 -2.23 5.95
CA ARG A 10 13.83 -1.67 4.62
C ARG A 10 12.72 -0.71 4.18
N SER A 11 11.49 -0.92 4.62
CA SER A 11 10.39 0.04 4.43
C SER A 11 10.74 1.44 4.97
N CYS A 12 11.54 1.53 6.04
CA CYS A 12 12.07 2.80 6.55
C CYS A 12 12.96 3.59 5.55
N GLN A 13 13.44 2.96 4.47
CA GLN A 13 14.21 3.66 3.43
C GLN A 13 13.32 4.32 2.38
N PHE A 14 12.06 3.91 2.28
CA PHE A 14 11.10 4.42 1.30
C PHE A 14 10.17 5.49 1.86
N ALA A 15 10.24 5.78 3.16
CA ALA A 15 9.41 6.78 3.78
C ALA A 15 10.12 7.40 4.99
N PRO A 16 9.94 8.71 5.22
CA PRO A 16 10.40 9.39 6.43
C PRO A 16 9.91 8.73 7.72
N SER A 17 8.70 8.19 7.72
CA SER A 17 8.11 7.53 8.88
C SER A 17 7.32 6.28 8.49
N ILE A 18 7.34 5.29 9.38
CA ILE A 18 6.59 4.05 9.26
C ILE A 18 5.83 3.76 10.55
N GLU A 19 4.56 3.40 10.41
CA GLU A 19 3.69 2.96 11.50
C GLU A 19 3.35 1.49 11.29
N VAL A 20 3.87 0.62 12.16
CA VAL A 20 3.59 -0.81 12.12
C VAL A 20 2.21 -1.06 12.73
N TYR A 21 1.26 -1.52 11.92
CA TYR A 21 -0.13 -1.76 12.35
C TYR A 21 -0.33 -3.21 12.83
N SER A 22 0.30 -4.17 12.15
CA SER A 22 0.26 -5.58 12.51
C SER A 22 1.54 -6.28 12.05
N ILE A 23 1.62 -7.62 12.17
CA ILE A 23 2.81 -8.36 11.72
C ILE A 23 2.99 -8.34 10.19
N ASP A 24 1.91 -8.12 9.44
CA ASP A 24 1.88 -8.16 7.97
C ASP A 24 1.56 -6.80 7.34
N GLU A 25 1.28 -5.77 8.14
CA GLU A 25 0.79 -4.48 7.67
C GLU A 25 1.51 -3.30 8.35
N ALA A 26 1.94 -2.36 7.53
CA ALA A 26 2.44 -1.05 7.96
C ALA A 26 1.90 0.06 7.07
N PHE A 27 1.78 1.24 7.66
CA PHE A 27 1.53 2.49 6.95
C PHE A 27 2.84 3.25 6.80
N LEU A 28 3.10 3.72 5.59
CA LEU A 28 4.25 4.57 5.27
C LEU A 28 3.74 6.00 5.12
N ASP A 29 4.35 6.93 5.83
CA ASP A 29 4.07 8.35 5.67
C ASP A 29 4.94 8.94 4.57
N LEU A 30 4.32 9.29 3.45
CA LEU A 30 4.99 9.86 2.28
C LEU A 30 4.89 11.39 2.24
N ARG A 31 4.39 12.05 3.30
CA ARG A 31 4.33 13.51 3.37
C ARG A 31 5.75 14.09 3.23
N GLY A 32 5.88 15.13 2.42
CA GLY A 32 7.17 15.76 2.12
C GLY A 32 7.91 15.13 0.94
N ILE A 33 7.47 13.99 0.41
CA ILE A 33 7.97 13.46 -0.86
C ILE A 33 7.17 14.10 -2.00
N THR A 34 7.84 14.86 -2.86
CA THR A 34 7.25 15.54 -4.02
C THR A 34 8.02 15.18 -5.30
N ASN A 35 7.46 15.54 -6.47
CA ASN A 35 8.07 15.28 -7.78
C ASN A 35 8.39 13.81 -8.10
N ILE A 36 7.61 12.87 -7.54
CA ILE A 36 7.70 11.45 -7.90
C ILE A 36 6.40 10.93 -8.50
N ASP A 37 6.54 9.97 -9.40
CA ASP A 37 5.41 9.15 -9.84
C ASP A 37 5.11 8.11 -8.75
N PHE A 38 4.08 8.40 -7.95
CA PHE A 38 3.67 7.51 -6.84
C PHE A 38 3.20 6.13 -7.31
N ASP A 39 2.68 6.00 -8.53
CA ASP A 39 2.26 4.70 -9.04
C ASP A 39 3.47 3.81 -9.36
N GLN A 40 4.47 4.37 -10.04
CA GLN A 40 5.75 3.71 -10.24
C GLN A 40 6.49 3.47 -8.92
N TYR A 41 6.40 4.40 -7.98
CA TYR A 41 7.02 4.27 -6.66
C TYR A 41 6.44 3.08 -5.87
N ALA A 42 5.12 2.93 -5.83
CA ALA A 42 4.46 1.80 -5.18
C ALA A 42 4.91 0.45 -5.78
N LYS A 43 4.97 0.37 -7.12
CA LYS A 43 5.44 -0.82 -7.85
C LYS A 43 6.91 -1.10 -7.56
N HIS A 44 7.73 -0.06 -7.49
CA HIS A 44 9.15 -0.17 -7.14
C HIS A 44 9.32 -0.76 -5.74
N ILE A 45 8.61 -0.24 -4.73
CA ILE A 45 8.67 -0.77 -3.36
C ILE A 45 8.27 -2.24 -3.33
N SER A 46 7.15 -2.60 -3.96
CA SER A 46 6.69 -3.99 -4.05
C SER A 46 7.75 -4.92 -4.66
N ALA A 47 8.34 -4.52 -5.79
CA ALA A 47 9.38 -5.28 -6.47
C ALA A 47 10.68 -5.40 -5.66
N GLN A 48 11.10 -4.35 -4.96
CA GLN A 48 12.29 -4.38 -4.09
C GLN A 48 12.07 -5.30 -2.89
N CYS A 49 10.90 -5.23 -2.24
CA CYS A 49 10.53 -6.13 -1.16
C CYS A 49 10.58 -7.60 -1.62
N TRP A 50 10.05 -7.91 -2.81
CA TRP A 50 10.12 -9.24 -3.40
C TRP A 50 11.57 -9.69 -3.63
N LYS A 51 12.39 -8.87 -4.30
CA LYS A 51 13.80 -9.19 -4.59
C LYS A 51 14.62 -9.49 -3.33
N MET A 52 14.39 -8.75 -2.25
CA MET A 52 15.20 -8.83 -1.04
C MET A 52 14.74 -9.91 -0.06
N THR A 53 13.44 -10.21 -0.02
CA THR A 53 12.87 -11.08 1.03
C THR A 53 12.19 -12.34 0.47
N SER A 54 11.92 -12.36 -0.83
CA SER A 54 11.08 -13.37 -1.51
C SER A 54 9.68 -13.46 -0.90
N ILE A 55 9.17 -12.35 -0.34
CA ILE A 55 7.82 -12.22 0.19
C ILE A 55 7.06 -11.25 -0.73
N PRO A 56 5.90 -11.65 -1.29
CA PRO A 56 5.13 -10.75 -2.14
C PRO A 56 4.44 -9.71 -1.26
N VAL A 57 4.67 -8.43 -1.53
CA VAL A 57 4.08 -7.31 -0.79
C VAL A 57 3.24 -6.47 -1.74
N SER A 58 2.04 -6.09 -1.30
CA SER A 58 1.18 -5.15 -2.01
C SER A 58 1.29 -3.76 -1.38
N VAL A 59 1.49 -2.74 -2.21
CA VAL A 59 1.67 -1.36 -1.78
C VAL A 59 0.56 -0.50 -2.37
N GLY A 60 -0.26 0.09 -1.50
CA GLY A 60 -1.30 1.04 -1.86
C GLY A 60 -0.94 2.43 -1.34
N ILE A 61 -1.00 3.43 -2.21
CA ILE A 61 -0.77 4.84 -1.86
C ILE A 61 -2.06 5.62 -2.11
N ALA A 62 -2.52 6.36 -1.11
CA ALA A 62 -3.70 7.21 -1.20
C ALA A 62 -3.66 8.35 -0.17
N PRO A 63 -4.51 9.38 -0.28
CA PRO A 63 -4.55 10.51 0.65
C PRO A 63 -4.87 10.15 2.11
N THR A 64 -5.56 9.03 2.36
CA THR A 64 -5.92 8.58 3.71
C THR A 64 -5.56 7.11 3.93
N LYS A 65 -5.35 6.71 5.20
CA LYS A 65 -5.02 5.32 5.56
C LYS A 65 -6.06 4.31 5.05
N THR A 66 -7.34 4.64 5.17
CA THR A 66 -8.44 3.78 4.69
C THR A 66 -8.36 3.56 3.18
N LEU A 67 -8.20 4.64 2.41
CA LEU A 67 -8.06 4.54 0.95
C LEU A 67 -6.79 3.80 0.56
N ALA A 68 -5.68 3.98 1.30
CA ALA A 68 -4.42 3.30 1.03
C ALA A 68 -4.56 1.78 1.25
N LYS A 69 -5.30 1.36 2.28
CA LYS A 69 -5.61 -0.05 2.54
C LYS A 69 -6.49 -0.64 1.45
N ILE A 70 -7.50 0.10 0.98
CA ILE A 70 -8.31 -0.29 -0.19
C ILE A 70 -7.44 -0.44 -1.43
N ALA A 71 -6.57 0.53 -1.73
CA ALA A 71 -5.65 0.47 -2.87
C ALA A 71 -4.71 -0.74 -2.79
N SER A 72 -4.19 -1.07 -1.61
CA SER A 72 -3.38 -2.28 -1.40
C SER A 72 -4.18 -3.57 -1.63
N LYS A 73 -5.46 -3.60 -1.23
CA LYS A 73 -6.35 -4.73 -1.52
C LYS A 73 -6.62 -4.88 -3.03
N LEU A 74 -6.78 -3.77 -3.76
CA LEU A 74 -6.92 -3.80 -5.22
C LEU A 74 -5.69 -4.42 -5.89
N CYS A 75 -4.47 -4.16 -5.41
CA CYS A 75 -3.25 -4.81 -5.92
C CYS A 75 -3.32 -6.34 -5.88
N LYS A 76 -3.97 -6.91 -4.85
CA LYS A 76 -4.16 -8.36 -4.71
C LYS A 76 -5.23 -8.90 -5.67
N GLN A 77 -6.27 -8.12 -5.94
CA GLN A 77 -7.38 -8.49 -6.82
C GLN A 77 -7.05 -8.34 -8.31
N TYR A 78 -6.21 -7.37 -8.66
CA TYR A 78 -5.89 -7.03 -10.04
C TYR A 78 -4.39 -7.19 -10.33
N PRO A 79 -3.94 -8.36 -10.82
CA PRO A 79 -2.53 -8.63 -11.11
C PRO A 79 -1.87 -7.61 -12.06
N LYS A 80 -2.67 -6.94 -12.91
CA LYS A 80 -2.22 -5.86 -13.81
C LYS A 80 -1.58 -4.67 -13.06
N LEU A 81 -1.89 -4.49 -11.78
CA LEU A 81 -1.32 -3.44 -10.92
C LEU A 81 0.12 -3.77 -10.47
N ARG A 82 0.61 -5.01 -10.68
CA ARG A 82 1.99 -5.42 -10.38
C ARG A 82 2.42 -5.10 -8.94
N GLY A 83 1.50 -5.30 -7.99
CA GLY A 83 1.76 -5.10 -6.56
C GLY A 83 1.81 -3.64 -6.10
N GLY A 84 1.58 -2.65 -6.97
CA GLY A 84 1.56 -1.23 -6.62
C GLY A 84 0.34 -0.49 -7.19
N CYS A 85 -0.30 0.34 -6.39
CA CYS A 85 -1.46 1.14 -6.82
C CYS A 85 -1.44 2.52 -6.18
N TYR A 86 -1.54 3.56 -7.00
CA TYR A 86 -1.75 4.92 -6.53
C TYR A 86 -3.18 5.39 -6.79
N MET A 87 -3.96 5.56 -5.72
CA MET A 87 -5.37 5.95 -5.77
C MET A 87 -5.57 7.35 -5.18
N HIS A 88 -5.53 8.38 -6.02
CA HIS A 88 -5.64 9.79 -5.61
C HIS A 88 -6.73 10.57 -6.34
N ARG A 89 -7.09 10.17 -7.57
CA ARG A 89 -8.06 10.91 -8.38
C ARG A 89 -9.46 10.71 -7.77
N PRO A 90 -10.21 11.79 -7.44
CA PRO A 90 -11.54 11.67 -6.84
C PRO A 90 -12.50 10.79 -7.63
N GLN A 91 -12.45 10.89 -8.97
CA GLN A 91 -13.27 10.10 -9.89
C GLN A 91 -13.00 8.60 -9.80
N ASP A 92 -11.75 8.19 -9.56
CA ASP A 92 -11.40 6.78 -9.42
C ASP A 92 -11.77 6.27 -8.02
N ILE A 93 -11.52 7.08 -7.00
CA ILE A 93 -11.91 6.78 -5.61
C ILE A 93 -13.42 6.52 -5.56
N GLU A 94 -14.23 7.40 -6.15
CA GLU A 94 -15.68 7.22 -6.19
C GLU A 94 -16.10 5.93 -6.89
N LYS A 95 -15.51 5.63 -8.06
CA LYS A 95 -15.80 4.38 -8.80
C LYS A 95 -15.46 3.13 -7.99
N VAL A 96 -14.35 3.15 -7.26
CA VAL A 96 -13.93 2.05 -6.38
C VAL A 96 -14.90 1.93 -5.23
N LEU A 97 -15.17 3.01 -4.50
CA LEU A 97 -16.02 3.01 -3.31
C LEU A 97 -17.47 2.60 -3.62
N ARG A 98 -18.03 2.97 -4.78
CA ARG A 98 -19.38 2.53 -5.20
C ARG A 98 -19.52 1.01 -5.34
N LYS A 99 -18.42 0.31 -5.60
CA LYS A 99 -18.39 -1.16 -5.79
C LYS A 99 -17.79 -1.89 -4.60
N TYR A 100 -17.19 -1.17 -3.66
CA TYR A 100 -16.45 -1.76 -2.56
C TYR A 100 -17.44 -2.18 -1.46
N PRO A 101 -17.45 -3.45 -1.04
CA PRO A 101 -18.38 -3.91 0.00
C PRO A 101 -18.16 -3.14 1.30
N ILE A 102 -19.24 -2.75 1.97
CA ILE A 102 -19.14 -1.94 3.20
C ILE A 102 -18.50 -2.73 4.35
N GLU A 103 -18.74 -4.03 4.38
CA GLU A 103 -18.15 -5.00 5.30
C GLU A 103 -16.63 -5.14 5.15
N ASP A 104 -16.08 -4.71 4.01
CA ASP A 104 -14.65 -4.76 3.73
C ASP A 104 -13.93 -3.44 4.06
N VAL A 105 -14.67 -2.41 4.51
CA VAL A 105 -14.13 -1.10 4.86
C VAL A 105 -13.46 -1.18 6.22
N TRP A 106 -12.19 -0.74 6.28
CA TRP A 106 -11.43 -0.73 7.51
C TRP A 106 -12.07 0.15 8.58
N GLY A 107 -12.30 -0.43 9.76
CA GLY A 107 -12.93 0.25 10.90
C GLY A 107 -14.45 0.04 11.00
N ILE A 108 -15.08 -0.57 10.00
CA ILE A 108 -16.48 -1.03 10.09
C ILE A 108 -16.44 -2.50 10.52
N GLY A 109 -16.57 -2.73 11.83
CA GLY A 109 -16.73 -4.07 12.40
C GLY A 109 -18.12 -4.64 12.11
N ARG A 110 -18.24 -5.97 12.17
CA ARG A 110 -19.54 -6.63 12.34
C ARG A 110 -20.04 -6.47 13.76
#